data_AF-A0A839E173-F1
#
_entry.id   AF-A0A839E173-F1
#
_cell.length_a   1.000
_cell.length_b   1.000
_cell.length_c   1.000
_cell.angle_alpha   90.00
_cell.angle_beta   90.00
_cell.angle_gamma   90.00
#
_symmetry.space_group_name_H-M   'P 1'
#
loop_
_entity.id
_entity.type
_entity.pdbx_description
1 polymer ?
#
loop_
_entity_poly.entity_id
_entity_poly.type
_entity_poly.pdbx_seq_one_letter_code
_entity_poly.pdbx_strand_id
1 'polypeptide(L)'
;MTERRRSRQRLEISREATRLFRERGVAATSGEQIAEGVGLSARTLWRYFRSKESCVEPLLAQSVDAFVATLRRWPAERLLEEHLAEDYRLPADAAPDDAAAVLDIVRMTREEPGLRAVWLVINERAEPVLADVLAGRGGQSADELAVRVQAAALNAALRITTEEAAVAGESDTVEDQLARLSEAVRAATHGLVGNAVA
;
A
#
# COMPACT_ATOMS: atom_id res chain seq x y z
N MET A 1 18.81 16.03 -11.96
CA MET A 1 17.57 16.13 -11.17
C MET A 1 17.81 15.36 -9.88
N THR A 2 17.71 15.99 -8.72
CA THR A 2 17.91 15.33 -7.43
C THR A 2 16.83 14.26 -7.21
N GLU A 3 17.14 13.14 -6.56
CA GLU A 3 16.18 12.05 -6.30
C GLU A 3 14.89 12.56 -5.65
N ARG A 4 14.98 13.46 -4.67
CA ARG A 4 13.81 14.10 -4.05
C ARG A 4 12.89 14.81 -5.04
N ARG A 5 13.46 15.52 -6.03
CA ARG A 5 12.68 16.21 -7.06
C ARG A 5 11.99 15.20 -7.99
N ARG A 6 12.67 14.08 -8.27
CA ARG A 6 12.11 12.99 -9.08
C ARG A 6 10.93 12.31 -8.36
N SER A 7 11.07 12.02 -7.06
CA SER A 7 10.01 11.41 -6.25
C SER A 7 8.80 12.32 -6.11
N ARG A 8 9.01 13.63 -5.85
CA ARG A 8 7.90 14.59 -5.78
C ARG A 8 7.13 14.68 -7.10
N GLN A 9 7.84 14.72 -8.24
CA GLN A 9 7.20 14.73 -9.56
C GLN A 9 6.38 13.45 -9.81
N ARG A 10 6.91 12.29 -9.42
CA ARG A 10 6.17 11.01 -9.54
C ARG A 10 4.90 11.03 -8.70
N LEU A 11 4.96 11.57 -7.48
CA LEU A 11 3.80 11.66 -6.60
C LEU A 11 2.74 12.65 -7.12
N GLU A 12 3.16 13.80 -7.67
CA GLU A 12 2.27 14.75 -8.35
C GLU A 12 1.54 14.09 -9.54
N ILE A 13 2.26 13.34 -10.38
CA ILE A 13 1.67 12.57 -11.48
C ILE A 13 0.69 11.52 -10.96
N SER A 14 1.04 10.83 -9.87
CA SER A 14 0.19 9.79 -9.27
C SER A 14 -1.13 10.34 -8.77
N ARG A 15 -1.11 11.49 -8.08
CA ARG A 15 -2.31 12.18 -7.60
C ARG A 15 -3.22 12.58 -8.77
N GLU A 16 -2.64 13.14 -9.82
CA GLU A 16 -3.41 13.56 -11.00
C GLU A 16 -3.99 12.35 -11.76
N ALA A 17 -3.22 11.28 -11.91
CA ALA A 17 -3.72 10.04 -12.52
C ALA A 17 -4.90 9.47 -11.73
N THR A 18 -4.78 9.37 -10.41
CA THR A 18 -5.88 8.89 -9.55
C THR A 18 -7.12 9.77 -9.65
N ARG A 19 -6.94 11.10 -9.65
CA ARG A 19 -8.05 12.05 -9.82
C ARG A 19 -8.79 11.82 -11.14
N LEU A 20 -8.06 11.75 -12.26
CA LEU A 20 -8.65 11.51 -13.58
C LEU A 20 -9.31 10.13 -13.70
N PHE A 21 -8.68 9.09 -13.16
CA PHE A 21 -9.27 7.75 -13.14
C PHE A 21 -10.57 7.70 -12.33
N ARG A 22 -10.63 8.39 -11.20
CA ARG A 22 -11.87 8.52 -10.41
C ARG A 22 -12.97 9.26 -11.17
N GLU A 23 -12.63 10.38 -11.82
CA GLU A 23 -13.60 11.25 -12.49
C GLU A 23 -14.11 10.70 -13.82
N ARG A 24 -13.27 9.99 -14.57
CA ARG A 24 -13.54 9.62 -15.97
C ARG A 24 -13.48 8.12 -16.22
N GLY A 25 -13.00 7.33 -15.26
CA GLY A 25 -12.64 5.93 -15.45
C GLY A 25 -11.24 5.78 -16.06
N VAL A 26 -10.63 4.62 -15.82
CA VAL A 26 -9.28 4.30 -16.32
C VAL A 26 -9.28 4.23 -17.84
N ALA A 27 -10.28 3.56 -18.44
CA ALA A 27 -10.40 3.39 -19.89
C ALA A 27 -10.43 4.73 -20.66
N ALA A 28 -11.20 5.71 -20.18
CA ALA A 28 -11.37 7.01 -20.83
C ALA A 28 -10.23 8.01 -20.54
N THR A 29 -9.29 7.66 -19.67
CA THR A 29 -8.15 8.50 -19.32
C THR A 29 -6.92 8.11 -20.13
N SER A 30 -6.30 9.07 -20.81
CA SER A 30 -5.03 8.88 -21.54
C SER A 30 -3.82 9.40 -20.77
N GLY A 31 -2.62 8.94 -21.14
CA GLY A 31 -1.39 9.47 -20.57
C GLY A 31 -1.16 10.95 -20.92
N GLU A 32 -1.61 11.39 -22.09
CA GLU A 32 -1.56 12.80 -22.50
C GLU A 32 -2.35 13.69 -21.54
N GLN A 33 -3.57 13.27 -21.16
CA GLN A 33 -4.41 14.01 -20.21
C GLN A 33 -3.77 14.08 -18.82
N ILE A 34 -3.19 12.97 -18.35
CA ILE A 34 -2.45 12.93 -17.08
C ILE A 34 -1.25 13.89 -17.14
N ALA A 35 -0.48 13.85 -18.23
CA ALA A 35 0.69 14.69 -18.40
C ALA A 35 0.31 16.18 -18.44
N GLU A 36 -0.75 16.53 -19.18
CA GLU A 36 -1.27 17.90 -19.26
C GLU A 36 -1.72 18.42 -17.89
N GLY A 37 -2.40 17.59 -17.10
CA GLY A 37 -2.86 17.94 -15.75
C GLY A 37 -1.75 18.34 -14.78
N VAL A 38 -0.50 17.91 -15.03
CA VAL A 38 0.69 18.30 -14.25
C VAL A 38 1.69 19.17 -15.03
N GLY A 39 1.30 19.71 -16.19
CA GLY A 39 2.14 20.61 -16.99
C GLY A 39 3.34 19.90 -17.66
N LEU A 40 3.21 18.63 -18.00
CA LEU A 40 4.23 17.81 -18.67
C LEU A 40 3.79 17.40 -20.08
N SER A 41 4.77 17.14 -20.95
CA SER A 41 4.52 16.42 -22.20
C SER A 41 4.35 14.91 -21.95
N ALA A 42 3.58 14.21 -22.78
CA ALA A 42 3.46 12.74 -22.74
C ALA A 42 4.83 12.03 -22.81
N ARG A 43 5.76 12.52 -23.65
CA ARG A 43 7.15 12.00 -23.69
C ARG A 43 7.82 12.04 -22.32
N THR A 44 7.62 13.10 -21.55
CA THR A 44 8.17 13.23 -20.20
C THR A 44 7.49 12.28 -19.24
N LEU A 45 6.16 12.14 -19.29
CA LEU A 45 5.42 11.16 -18.49
C LEU A 45 5.97 9.74 -18.69
N TRP A 46 6.14 9.31 -19.95
CA TRP A 46 6.64 7.97 -20.28
C TRP A 46 8.12 7.73 -19.93
N ARG A 47 8.88 8.78 -19.58
CA ARG A 47 10.20 8.61 -18.94
C ARG A 47 10.11 8.24 -17.45
N TYR A 48 8.98 8.50 -16.80
CA TYR A 48 8.72 8.13 -15.41
C TYR A 48 7.97 6.81 -15.30
N PHE A 49 7.03 6.56 -16.20
CA PHE A 49 6.04 5.48 -16.07
C PHE A 49 5.98 4.61 -17.32
N ARG A 50 5.66 3.33 -17.15
CA ARG A 50 5.62 2.34 -18.24
C ARG A 50 4.25 2.25 -18.91
N SER A 51 3.20 2.60 -18.17
CA SER A 51 1.82 2.66 -18.63
C SER A 51 1.04 3.70 -17.81
N LYS A 52 -0.17 4.05 -18.24
CA LYS A 52 -1.03 4.97 -17.48
C LYS A 52 -1.39 4.39 -16.11
N GLU A 53 -1.59 3.08 -16.02
CA GLU A 53 -1.90 2.38 -14.77
C GLU A 53 -0.71 2.45 -13.82
N SER A 54 0.52 2.33 -14.32
CA SER A 54 1.71 2.47 -13.45
C SER A 54 1.87 3.87 -12.83
N CYS A 55 1.14 4.88 -13.32
CA CYS A 55 1.16 6.22 -12.72
C CYS A 55 0.67 6.22 -11.27
N VAL A 56 -0.16 5.27 -10.84
CA VAL A 56 -0.65 5.21 -9.44
C VAL A 56 0.33 4.57 -8.46
N GLU A 57 1.41 3.96 -8.96
CA GLU A 57 2.42 3.27 -8.15
C GLU A 57 2.97 4.12 -6.98
N PRO A 58 3.28 5.42 -7.15
CA PRO A 58 3.84 6.23 -6.07
C PRO A 58 2.92 6.38 -4.85
N LEU A 59 1.61 6.59 -5.04
CA LEU A 59 0.66 6.68 -3.92
C LEU A 59 0.53 5.34 -3.18
N LEU A 60 0.42 4.24 -3.92
CA LEU A 60 0.34 2.90 -3.34
C LEU A 60 1.63 2.54 -2.57
N ALA A 61 2.80 2.84 -3.15
CA ALA A 61 4.09 2.60 -2.53
C ALA A 61 4.26 3.42 -1.24
N GLN A 62 3.80 4.67 -1.23
CA GLN A 62 3.86 5.53 -0.04
C GLN A 62 3.05 4.94 1.13
N SER A 63 1.91 4.28 0.87
CA SER A 63 1.14 3.57 1.90
C SER A 63 1.91 2.38 2.49
N VAL A 64 2.51 1.55 1.62
CA VAL A 64 3.37 0.42 2.04
C VAL A 64 4.58 0.92 2.84
N ASP A 65 5.23 1.99 2.38
CA ASP A 65 6.38 2.59 3.05
C ASP A 65 6.03 3.09 4.46
N ALA A 66 4.81 3.64 4.65
CA ALA A 66 4.31 4.07 5.96
C ALA A 66 4.13 2.88 6.93
N PHE A 67 3.59 1.77 6.42
CA PHE A 67 3.47 0.53 7.18
C PHE A 67 4.84 -0.02 7.57
N VAL A 68 5.77 -0.16 6.61
CA VAL A 68 7.15 -0.60 6.88
C VAL A 68 7.85 0.33 7.87
N ALA A 69 7.70 1.64 7.75
CA ALA A 69 8.28 2.60 8.69
C ALA A 69 7.71 2.44 10.10
N THR A 70 6.44 2.07 10.23
CA THR A 70 5.81 1.76 11.52
C THR A 70 6.40 0.49 12.10
N LEU A 71 6.54 -0.58 11.31
CA LEU A 71 7.15 -1.83 11.76
C LEU A 71 8.61 -1.66 12.21
N ARG A 72 9.40 -0.82 11.52
CA ARG A 72 10.79 -0.54 11.90
C ARG A 72 10.92 0.16 13.26
N ARG A 73 9.87 0.82 13.74
CA ARG A 73 9.83 1.47 15.06
C ARG A 73 9.24 0.58 16.15
N TRP A 74 8.88 -0.67 15.83
CA TRP A 74 8.21 -1.59 16.74
C TRP A 74 9.08 -1.92 17.96
N PRO A 75 8.70 -1.52 19.19
CA PRO A 75 9.46 -1.82 20.41
C PRO A 75 9.49 -3.33 20.70
N ALA A 76 10.57 -3.84 21.30
CA ALA A 76 10.77 -5.27 21.50
C ALA A 76 9.75 -5.90 22.47
N GLU A 77 9.25 -5.12 23.43
CA GLU A 77 8.41 -5.56 24.54
C GLU A 77 6.91 -5.51 24.23
N ARG A 78 6.52 -5.01 23.05
CA ARG A 78 5.10 -4.89 22.65
C ARG A 78 4.70 -5.93 21.62
N LEU A 79 3.43 -6.33 21.65
CA LEU A 79 2.84 -7.11 20.56
C LEU A 79 2.71 -6.24 19.30
N LEU A 80 2.72 -6.87 18.12
CA LEU A 80 2.71 -6.12 16.86
C LEU A 80 1.34 -5.43 16.66
N GLU A 81 0.27 -6.12 17.00
CA GLU A 81 -1.09 -5.62 16.82
C GLU A 81 -1.40 -4.38 17.69
N GLU A 82 -0.79 -4.29 18.88
CA GLU A 82 -0.88 -3.14 19.78
C GLU A 82 -0.10 -1.96 19.23
N HIS A 83 1.13 -2.21 18.75
CA HIS A 83 1.97 -1.20 18.14
C HIS A 83 1.33 -0.60 16.87
N LEU A 84 0.68 -1.41 16.05
CA LEU A 84 -0.03 -0.92 14.86
C LEU A 84 -1.25 -0.07 15.22
N ALA A 85 -2.02 -0.45 16.24
CA ALA A 85 -3.19 0.32 16.66
C ALA A 85 -2.83 1.71 17.21
N GLU A 86 -1.72 1.83 17.93
CA GLU A 86 -1.34 3.07 18.62
C GLU A 86 -0.41 3.99 17.80
N ASP A 87 0.50 3.41 17.00
CA ASP A 87 1.64 4.13 16.42
C ASP A 87 1.66 4.15 14.89
N TYR A 88 0.65 3.59 14.22
CA TYR A 88 0.49 3.72 12.78
C TYR A 88 0.18 5.17 12.42
N ARG A 89 1.04 5.75 11.57
CA ARG A 89 0.90 7.12 11.09
C ARG A 89 1.05 7.15 9.58
N LEU A 90 0.24 7.99 8.94
CA LEU A 90 0.45 8.36 7.56
C LEU A 90 1.85 9.00 7.39
N PRO A 91 2.44 8.92 6.19
CA PRO A 91 3.70 9.59 5.88
C PRO A 91 3.63 11.08 6.22
N ALA A 92 4.72 11.63 6.76
CA ALA A 92 4.76 13.03 7.18
C ALA A 92 4.56 14.04 6.04
N ASP A 93 4.83 13.62 4.79
CA ASP A 93 4.66 14.40 3.56
C ASP A 93 3.40 14.01 2.77
N ALA A 94 2.52 13.18 3.35
CA ALA A 94 1.24 12.86 2.75
C ALA A 94 0.36 14.11 2.66
N ALA A 95 -0.26 14.31 1.50
CA ALA A 95 -1.32 15.28 1.36
C ALA A 95 -2.58 14.77 2.10
N PRO A 96 -3.48 15.68 2.54
CA PRO A 96 -4.69 15.30 3.28
C PRO A 96 -5.52 14.21 2.59
N ASP A 97 -5.58 14.24 1.27
CA ASP A 97 -6.41 13.34 0.46
C ASP A 97 -5.68 12.08 -0.04
N ASP A 98 -4.39 11.90 0.27
CA ASP A 98 -3.61 10.77 -0.27
C ASP A 98 -4.15 9.42 0.22
N ALA A 99 -4.59 9.34 1.48
CA ALA A 99 -5.19 8.12 2.02
C ALA A 99 -6.49 7.75 1.28
N ALA A 100 -7.37 8.73 1.04
CA ALA A 100 -8.58 8.53 0.26
C ALA A 100 -8.26 8.13 -1.19
N ALA A 101 -7.25 8.75 -1.80
CA ALA A 101 -6.78 8.42 -3.14
C ALA A 101 -6.26 6.98 -3.25
N VAL A 102 -5.55 6.47 -2.23
CA VAL A 102 -5.14 5.05 -2.16
C VAL A 102 -6.36 4.14 -2.13
N LEU A 103 -7.35 4.42 -1.30
CA LEU A 103 -8.58 3.61 -1.23
C LEU A 103 -9.35 3.64 -2.56
N ASP A 104 -9.39 4.77 -3.25
CA ASP A 104 -10.01 4.86 -4.57
C ASP A 104 -9.27 4.03 -5.62
N ILE A 105 -7.93 4.06 -5.62
CA ILE A 105 -7.12 3.19 -6.49
C ILE A 105 -7.45 1.73 -6.22
N VAL A 106 -7.42 1.31 -4.96
CA VAL A 106 -7.68 -0.09 -4.55
C VAL A 106 -9.10 -0.50 -4.92
N ARG A 107 -10.10 0.37 -4.75
CA ARG A 107 -11.47 0.13 -5.19
C ARG A 107 -11.54 -0.15 -6.69
N MET A 108 -10.89 0.67 -7.51
CA MET A 108 -10.88 0.52 -8.98
C MET A 108 -10.21 -0.79 -9.44
N THR A 109 -9.31 -1.40 -8.66
CA THR A 109 -8.67 -2.69 -9.01
C THR A 109 -9.65 -3.85 -9.21
N ARG A 110 -10.87 -3.73 -8.68
CA ARG A 110 -11.94 -4.75 -8.84
C ARG A 110 -12.39 -4.91 -10.28
N GLU A 111 -12.41 -3.80 -11.02
CA GLU A 111 -12.92 -3.73 -12.39
C GLU A 111 -11.81 -3.47 -13.41
N GLU A 112 -10.63 -3.02 -12.96
CA GLU A 112 -9.51 -2.61 -13.81
C GLU A 112 -8.29 -3.54 -13.63
N PRO A 113 -8.10 -4.54 -14.52
CA PRO A 113 -7.03 -5.53 -14.38
C PRO A 113 -5.62 -4.92 -14.39
N GLY A 114 -5.42 -3.82 -15.13
CA GLY A 114 -4.13 -3.14 -15.18
C GLY A 114 -3.76 -2.48 -13.85
N LEU A 115 -4.73 -1.87 -13.16
CA LEU A 115 -4.52 -1.37 -11.80
C LEU A 115 -4.32 -2.51 -10.81
N ARG A 116 -5.08 -3.60 -10.96
CA ARG A 116 -4.92 -4.80 -10.11
C ARG A 116 -3.51 -5.39 -10.21
N ALA A 117 -2.93 -5.42 -11.41
CA ALA A 117 -1.56 -5.87 -11.60
C ALA A 117 -0.55 -4.96 -10.86
N VAL A 118 -0.71 -3.64 -10.96
CA VAL A 118 0.14 -2.67 -10.24
C VAL A 118 0.02 -2.86 -8.72
N TRP A 119 -1.20 -2.98 -8.20
CA TRP A 119 -1.47 -3.21 -6.78
C TRP A 119 -0.78 -4.49 -6.26
N LEU A 120 -0.94 -5.61 -6.96
CA LEU A 120 -0.33 -6.87 -6.54
C LEU A 120 1.20 -6.84 -6.59
N VAL A 121 1.79 -6.24 -7.63
CA VAL A 121 3.25 -6.11 -7.74
C VAL A 121 3.82 -5.26 -6.61
N ILE A 122 3.12 -4.20 -6.20
CA ILE A 122 3.57 -3.36 -5.08
C ILE A 122 3.53 -4.14 -3.77
N ASN A 123 2.46 -4.89 -3.52
CA ASN A 123 2.36 -5.73 -2.33
C ASN A 123 3.41 -6.85 -2.33
N GLU A 124 3.62 -7.55 -3.44
CA GLU A 124 4.66 -8.59 -3.56
C GLU A 124 6.06 -8.01 -3.25
N ARG A 125 6.38 -6.83 -3.79
CA ARG A 125 7.66 -6.16 -3.54
C ARG A 125 7.88 -5.73 -2.09
N ALA A 126 6.82 -5.63 -1.29
CA ALA A 126 6.93 -5.33 0.13
C ALA A 126 7.46 -6.54 0.93
N GLU A 127 7.20 -7.77 0.49
CA GLU A 127 7.45 -8.98 1.27
C GLU A 127 8.93 -9.17 1.69
N PRO A 128 9.94 -8.96 0.82
CA PRO A 128 11.33 -9.05 1.24
C PRO A 128 11.69 -8.02 2.31
N VAL A 129 11.13 -6.81 2.21
CA VAL A 129 11.37 -5.73 3.18
C VAL A 129 10.74 -6.06 4.53
N LEU A 130 9.55 -6.67 4.52
CA LEU A 130 8.89 -7.15 5.72
C LEU A 130 9.67 -8.31 6.35
N ALA A 131 10.18 -9.24 5.53
CA ALA A 131 11.01 -10.35 5.99
C ALA A 131 12.29 -9.85 6.68
N ASP A 132 12.96 -8.84 6.14
CA ASP A 132 14.14 -8.23 6.77
C ASP A 132 13.83 -7.65 8.16
N VAL A 133 12.68 -6.98 8.31
CA VAL A 133 12.25 -6.41 9.59
C VAL A 133 11.95 -7.50 10.61
N LEU A 134 11.24 -8.56 10.20
CA LEU A 134 10.89 -9.68 11.08
C LEU A 134 12.13 -10.51 11.47
N ALA A 135 13.03 -10.77 10.50
CA ALA A 135 14.30 -11.46 10.72
C ALA A 135 15.15 -10.77 11.78
N GLY A 136 15.32 -9.44 11.64
CA GLY A 136 16.05 -8.62 12.61
C GLY A 136 15.45 -8.67 14.02
N ARG A 137 14.14 -8.89 14.13
CA ARG A 137 13.46 -9.03 15.41
C ARG A 137 13.60 -10.41 16.05
N GLY A 138 13.56 -11.46 15.24
CA GLY A 138 13.69 -12.85 15.70
C GLY A 138 15.14 -13.30 15.91
N GLY A 139 16.12 -12.52 15.45
CA GLY A 139 17.52 -12.97 15.36
C GLY A 139 17.72 -14.09 14.34
N GLN A 140 16.82 -14.18 13.35
CA GLN A 140 16.77 -15.20 12.30
C GLN A 140 17.26 -14.64 10.97
N SER A 141 17.46 -15.50 9.98
CA SER A 141 17.70 -15.06 8.60
C SER A 141 16.37 -14.75 7.89
N ALA A 142 16.36 -13.70 7.06
CA ALA A 142 15.22 -13.36 6.21
C ALA A 142 14.92 -14.43 5.14
N ASP A 143 15.89 -15.29 4.83
CA ASP A 143 15.73 -16.40 3.88
C ASP A 143 15.06 -17.64 4.50
N GLU A 144 14.92 -17.69 5.82
CA GLU A 144 14.24 -18.80 6.49
C GLU A 144 12.78 -18.87 6.05
N LEU A 145 12.32 -20.10 5.73
CA LEU A 145 10.96 -20.33 5.26
C LEU A 145 9.91 -19.75 6.23
N ALA A 146 10.13 -19.91 7.55
CA ALA A 146 9.22 -19.39 8.57
C ALA A 146 9.10 -17.85 8.49
N VAL A 147 10.22 -17.14 8.37
CA VAL A 147 10.23 -15.67 8.28
C VAL A 147 9.54 -15.20 7.00
N ARG A 148 9.82 -15.86 5.87
CA ARG A 148 9.18 -15.54 4.58
C ARG A 148 7.67 -15.76 4.62
N VAL A 149 7.21 -16.85 5.24
CA VAL A 149 5.78 -17.13 5.39
C VAL A 149 5.11 -16.10 6.32
N GLN A 150 5.76 -15.73 7.42
CA GLN A 150 5.25 -14.69 8.33
C GLN A 150 5.16 -13.32 7.63
N ALA A 151 6.17 -12.95 6.85
CA ALA A 151 6.17 -11.71 6.07
C ALA A 151 5.04 -11.68 5.04
N ALA A 152 4.84 -12.79 4.31
CA ALA A 152 3.75 -12.91 3.34
C ALA A 152 2.37 -12.89 4.02
N ALA A 153 2.21 -13.53 5.18
CA ALA A 153 0.97 -13.51 5.95
C ALA A 153 0.64 -12.09 6.46
N LEU A 154 1.64 -11.38 6.96
CA LEU A 154 1.50 -9.97 7.39
C LEU A 154 1.13 -9.06 6.21
N ASN A 155 1.79 -9.24 5.06
CA ASN A 155 1.48 -8.51 3.84
C ASN A 155 0.05 -8.79 3.36
N ALA A 156 -0.39 -10.05 3.44
CA ALA A 156 -1.76 -10.44 3.09
C ALA A 156 -2.79 -9.78 4.02
N ALA A 157 -2.52 -9.71 5.33
CA ALA A 157 -3.37 -9.01 6.29
C ALA A 157 -3.53 -7.52 5.95
N LEU A 158 -2.42 -6.83 5.64
CA LEU A 158 -2.45 -5.43 5.20
C LEU A 158 -3.24 -5.26 3.89
N ARG A 159 -2.96 -6.11 2.90
CA ARG A 159 -3.59 -6.04 1.58
C ARG A 159 -5.10 -6.25 1.67
N ILE A 160 -5.54 -7.28 2.38
CA ILE A 160 -6.96 -7.65 2.53
C ILE A 160 -7.72 -6.55 3.27
N THR A 161 -7.19 -6.07 4.40
CA THR A 161 -7.86 -5.01 5.18
C THR A 161 -7.95 -3.69 4.41
N THR A 162 -6.95 -3.37 3.59
CA THR A 162 -7.01 -2.23 2.66
C THR A 162 -8.08 -2.43 1.57
N GLU A 163 -8.19 -3.63 1.01
CA GLU A 163 -9.22 -3.98 0.02
C GLU A 163 -10.64 -3.89 0.62
N GLU A 164 -10.83 -4.33 1.87
CA GLU A 164 -12.11 -4.18 2.59
C GLU A 164 -12.46 -2.72 2.88
N ALA A 165 -11.49 -1.94 3.36
CA ALA A 165 -11.68 -0.50 3.60
C ALA A 165 -12.07 0.24 2.30
N ALA A 166 -11.43 -0.12 1.18
CA ALA A 166 -11.75 0.46 -0.11
C ALA A 166 -13.20 0.17 -0.55
N VAL A 167 -13.77 -0.97 -0.17
CA VAL A 167 -15.16 -1.35 -0.43
C VAL A 167 -16.13 -0.66 0.53
N ALA A 168 -15.77 -0.56 1.80
CA ALA A 168 -16.60 0.09 2.82
C ALA A 168 -16.76 1.60 2.59
N GLY A 169 -15.74 2.27 2.04
CA GLY A 169 -15.84 3.67 1.64
C GLY A 169 -15.96 4.64 2.81
N GLU A 170 -16.74 5.71 2.68
CA GLU A 170 -16.81 6.81 3.66
C GLU A 170 -17.41 6.42 5.02
N SER A 171 -18.11 5.28 5.12
CA SER A 171 -18.64 4.80 6.40
C SER A 171 -17.58 4.12 7.28
N ASP A 172 -16.35 4.00 6.79
CA ASP A 172 -15.27 3.28 7.43
C ASP A 172 -14.23 4.25 7.98
N THR A 173 -14.17 4.35 9.31
CA THR A 173 -13.26 5.31 9.96
C THR A 173 -11.83 4.80 9.98
N VAL A 174 -10.87 5.70 10.17
CA VAL A 174 -9.46 5.31 10.37
C VAL A 174 -9.31 4.38 11.57
N GLU A 175 -10.12 4.58 12.62
CA GLU A 175 -10.12 3.72 13.81
C GLU A 175 -10.59 2.29 13.46
N ASP A 176 -11.67 2.17 12.68
CA ASP A 176 -12.17 0.87 12.21
C ASP A 176 -11.14 0.13 11.34
N GLN A 177 -10.44 0.87 10.48
CA GLN A 177 -9.37 0.33 9.62
C GLN A 177 -8.20 -0.20 10.45
N LEU A 178 -7.77 0.55 11.47
CA LEU A 178 -6.69 0.13 12.37
C LEU A 178 -7.08 -1.05 13.24
N ALA A 179 -8.32 -1.07 13.75
CA ALA A 179 -8.85 -2.20 14.50
C ALA A 179 -8.87 -3.49 13.67
N ARG A 180 -9.36 -3.42 12.42
CA ARG A 180 -9.35 -4.57 11.50
C ARG A 180 -7.93 -4.99 11.11
N LEU A 181 -7.01 -4.05 10.87
CA LEU A 181 -5.60 -4.38 10.62
C LEU A 181 -4.98 -5.11 11.80
N SER A 182 -5.21 -4.62 13.02
CA SER A 182 -4.74 -5.23 14.27
C SER A 182 -5.27 -6.66 14.43
N GLU A 183 -6.58 -6.88 14.20
CA GLU A 183 -7.19 -8.22 14.23
C GLU A 183 -6.62 -9.15 13.15
N ALA A 184 -6.50 -8.68 11.91
CA ALA A 184 -5.96 -9.46 10.80
C ALA A 184 -4.48 -9.84 11.03
N VAL A 185 -3.68 -8.92 11.59
CA VAL A 185 -2.29 -9.19 11.97
C VAL A 185 -2.23 -10.25 13.06
N ARG A 186 -3.08 -10.17 14.08
CA ARG A 186 -3.17 -11.21 15.12
C ARG A 186 -3.51 -12.58 14.51
N ALA A 187 -4.47 -12.64 13.59
CA ALA A 187 -4.83 -13.89 12.90
C ALA A 187 -3.70 -14.43 12.00
N ALA A 188 -2.84 -13.55 11.47
CA ALA A 188 -1.69 -13.93 10.64
C ALA A 188 -0.47 -14.38 11.45
N THR A 189 -0.28 -13.84 12.66
CA THR A 189 0.89 -14.11 13.52
C THR A 189 0.65 -15.20 14.56
N HIS A 190 -0.61 -15.47 14.90
CA HIS A 190 -1.00 -16.56 15.79
C HIS A 190 -1.57 -17.72 14.96
N GLY A 191 -1.16 -18.95 15.26
CA GLY A 191 -1.73 -20.13 14.60
C GLY A 191 -3.24 -20.24 14.84
N LEU A 192 -3.97 -20.86 13.92
CA LEU A 192 -5.38 -21.20 14.09
C LEU A 192 -5.54 -22.15 15.29
N VAL A 193 -5.98 -21.65 16.44
CA VAL A 193 -6.49 -22.48 17.52
C VAL A 193 -8.00 -22.59 17.30
N GLY A 194 -8.42 -23.60 16.56
CA GLY A 194 -9.82 -23.84 16.21
C GLY A 194 -10.18 -25.32 16.25
N ASN A 195 -11.46 -25.60 16.54
CA ASN A 195 -11.99 -26.96 16.64
C ASN A 195 -11.79 -27.75 15.34
N ALA A 196 -11.73 -29.08 15.48
CA ALA A 196 -11.62 -30.00 14.35
C ALA A 196 -12.65 -29.67 13.25
N VAL A 197 -12.19 -29.70 12.00
CA VAL A 197 -13.03 -29.58 10.81
C VAL A 197 -14.03 -30.74 10.84
N ALA A 198 -15.32 -30.42 10.89
CA ALA A 198 -16.41 -31.39 10.84
C ALA A 198 -16.64 -31.94 9.43
#